data_AF-A0A3F2RV14-F1
#
_entry.id   AF-A0A3F2RV14-F1
#
_cell.length_a   1.000
_cell.length_b   1.000
_cell.length_c   1.000
_cell.angle_alpha   90.00
_cell.angle_beta   90.00
_cell.angle_gamma   90.00
#
_symmetry.space_group_name_H-M   'P 1'
#
loop_
_entity.id
_entity.type
_entity.pdbx_description
1 polymer ?
#
loop_
_entity_poly.entity_id
_entity_poly.type
_entity_poly.pdbx_seq_one_letter_code
_entity_poly.pdbx_strand_id
1 'polypeptide(L)'
;MQLKLGDHNLDQSCRVKDGVNLYPQQIHLAFAGTTAGTGMTVSWATFEEVNDSTVWMGSSEDTLKLVNASVTSVSYYRDGPYRLTHHHATIPGLTPRTKYFYKVGSKAKTEYQSDISSFMTARPPTDNSTFNVVIYGDLGDGKNSIDTIAQMNKLTSNDVDLIYHLGDISYADDDYLAISQATGFFYEEVYNKWMNSLAPVMSVILYMVLVGNHEAECHSPIRYQL
;
A
#
# COMPACT_ATOMS: atom_id res chain seq x y z
N MET A 1 -9.48 3.03 -13.01
CA MET A 1 -10.12 4.11 -12.21
C MET A 1 -9.88 5.41 -12.95
N GLN A 2 -10.91 6.17 -13.30
CA GLN A 2 -10.74 7.41 -14.06
C GLN A 2 -11.60 8.48 -13.37
N LEU A 3 -10.95 9.28 -12.50
CA LEU A 3 -11.54 10.50 -11.95
C LEU A 3 -11.88 11.41 -13.14
N LYS A 4 -13.11 11.91 -13.20
CA LYS A 4 -13.47 12.92 -14.20
C LYS A 4 -13.39 14.30 -13.56
N LEU A 5 -12.91 15.26 -14.34
CA LEU A 5 -12.89 16.66 -13.93
C LEU A 5 -14.34 17.09 -13.62
N GLY A 6 -14.64 17.44 -12.37
CA GLY A 6 -15.98 17.85 -11.92
C GLY A 6 -16.67 16.92 -10.90
N ASP A 7 -16.00 15.88 -10.42
CA ASP A 7 -16.50 15.10 -9.28
C ASP A 7 -16.30 15.90 -7.98
N HIS A 8 -17.37 16.10 -7.19
CA HIS A 8 -17.37 16.96 -6.00
C HIS A 8 -17.40 16.19 -4.67
N ASN A 9 -17.57 14.87 -4.72
CA ASN A 9 -17.44 13.96 -3.58
C ASN A 9 -17.19 12.52 -4.05
N LEU A 10 -16.69 11.69 -3.13
CA LEU A 10 -16.35 10.28 -3.38
C LEU A 10 -17.53 9.46 -3.92
N ASP A 11 -18.74 9.80 -3.52
CA ASP A 11 -20.00 9.18 -3.97
C ASP A 11 -20.20 9.31 -5.48
N GLN A 12 -19.69 10.40 -6.08
CA GLN A 12 -19.81 10.68 -7.52
C GLN A 12 -18.69 10.02 -8.34
N SER A 13 -17.50 9.86 -7.75
CA SER A 13 -16.35 9.18 -8.35
C SER A 13 -16.53 7.66 -8.43
N CYS A 14 -17.42 7.12 -7.59
CA CYS A 14 -17.61 5.70 -7.40
C CYS A 14 -19.06 5.26 -7.69
N ARG A 15 -19.38 4.89 -8.94
CA ARG A 15 -20.42 3.88 -9.18
C ARG A 15 -19.92 2.54 -8.66
N VAL A 16 -19.91 2.34 -7.35
CA VAL A 16 -19.33 1.14 -6.73
C VAL A 16 -20.37 0.46 -5.84
N LYS A 17 -20.31 -0.87 -5.84
CA LYS A 17 -21.11 -1.76 -5.01
C LYS A 17 -21.12 -1.31 -3.54
N ASP A 18 -22.24 -1.53 -2.87
CA ASP A 18 -22.36 -1.36 -1.43
C ASP A 18 -21.21 -2.05 -0.68
N GLY A 19 -20.61 -1.34 0.29
CA GLY A 19 -19.57 -1.89 1.17
C GLY A 19 -18.14 -1.89 0.63
N VAL A 20 -17.86 -1.28 -0.54
CA VAL A 20 -16.48 -1.21 -1.08
C VAL A 20 -15.49 -0.55 -0.11
N ASN A 21 -15.96 0.37 0.73
CA ASN A 21 -15.10 1.07 1.67
C ASN A 21 -14.49 0.12 2.73
N LEU A 22 -15.09 -1.04 2.96
CA LEU A 22 -14.59 -2.08 3.86
C LEU A 22 -13.65 -3.07 3.17
N TYR A 23 -13.58 -3.05 1.84
CA TYR A 23 -12.72 -3.95 1.07
C TYR A 23 -11.26 -3.44 1.11
N PRO A 24 -10.27 -4.32 1.36
CA PRO A 24 -8.85 -3.93 1.36
C PRO A 24 -8.38 -3.33 0.04
N GLN A 25 -7.72 -2.18 0.11
CA GLN A 25 -7.08 -1.51 -1.02
C GLN A 25 -5.63 -1.18 -0.71
N GLN A 26 -4.89 -0.71 -1.72
CA GLN A 26 -3.53 -0.19 -1.55
C GLN A 26 -2.59 -1.18 -0.83
N ILE A 27 -2.74 -2.47 -1.15
CA ILE A 27 -1.97 -3.53 -0.50
C ILE A 27 -0.49 -3.37 -0.88
N HIS A 28 0.38 -3.32 0.11
CA HIS A 28 1.82 -3.16 -0.09
C HIS A 28 2.64 -3.97 0.93
N LEU A 29 3.85 -4.34 0.53
CA LEU A 29 4.71 -5.27 1.25
C LEU A 29 6.03 -4.61 1.64
N ALA A 30 6.52 -4.89 2.85
CA ALA A 30 7.84 -4.42 3.32
C ALA A 30 8.61 -5.53 4.04
N PHE A 31 9.94 -5.51 3.94
CA PHE A 31 10.78 -6.42 4.72
C PHE A 31 10.56 -6.21 6.22
N ALA A 32 10.59 -7.30 6.97
CA ALA A 32 10.54 -7.27 8.42
C ALA A 32 11.42 -8.36 9.05
N GLY A 33 11.58 -8.29 10.37
CA GLY A 33 12.41 -9.21 11.13
C GLY A 33 13.88 -8.82 11.17
N THR A 34 14.60 -9.38 12.15
CA THR A 34 16.04 -9.11 12.35
C THR A 34 16.93 -9.94 11.44
N THR A 35 16.41 -11.06 10.93
CA THR A 35 17.11 -11.96 10.01
C THR A 35 16.44 -11.90 8.65
N ALA A 36 17.23 -11.64 7.60
CA ALA A 36 16.70 -11.49 6.24
C ALA A 36 15.87 -12.72 5.81
N GLY A 37 14.67 -12.44 5.27
CA GLY A 37 13.75 -13.47 4.77
C GLY A 37 12.90 -14.14 5.84
N THR A 38 13.07 -13.79 7.12
CA THR A 38 12.32 -14.41 8.23
C THR A 38 11.08 -13.64 8.68
N GLY A 39 10.84 -12.47 8.10
CA GLY A 39 9.64 -11.69 8.37
C GLY A 39 9.20 -10.84 7.19
N MET A 40 7.91 -10.52 7.19
CA MET A 40 7.26 -9.64 6.21
C MET A 40 6.22 -8.78 6.90
N THR A 41 6.11 -7.51 6.52
CA THR A 41 4.95 -6.69 6.86
C THR A 41 4.04 -6.61 5.65
N VAL A 42 2.76 -6.97 5.85
CA VAL A 42 1.70 -6.73 4.88
C VAL A 42 0.87 -5.56 5.37
N SER A 43 0.69 -4.55 4.51
CA SER A 43 -0.05 -3.34 4.81
C SER A 43 -1.19 -3.15 3.81
N TRP A 44 -2.31 -2.59 4.24
CA TRP A 44 -3.43 -2.26 3.37
C TRP A 44 -4.27 -1.13 3.96
N ALA A 45 -5.12 -0.52 3.14
CA ALA A 45 -6.05 0.51 3.55
C ALA A 45 -7.50 0.06 3.41
N THR A 46 -8.37 0.62 4.23
CA THR A 46 -9.83 0.58 4.09
C THR A 46 -10.36 2.01 4.27
N PHE A 47 -11.44 2.36 3.57
CA PHE A 47 -12.08 3.67 3.69
C PHE A 47 -13.17 3.72 4.78
N GLU A 48 -13.22 2.69 5.63
CA GLU A 48 -14.08 2.54 6.80
C GLU A 48 -13.37 1.69 7.86
N GLU A 49 -13.87 1.67 9.10
CA GLU A 49 -13.29 0.80 10.14
C GLU A 49 -13.53 -0.69 9.90
N VAL A 50 -12.46 -1.48 9.91
CA VAL A 50 -12.53 -2.95 10.00
C VAL A 50 -11.83 -3.42 11.28
N ASN A 51 -12.62 -3.70 12.31
CA ASN A 51 -12.14 -4.05 13.66
C ASN A 51 -11.56 -5.48 13.77
N ASP A 52 -11.88 -6.35 12.81
CA ASP A 52 -11.45 -7.75 12.79
C ASP A 52 -10.51 -8.06 11.62
N SER A 53 -9.80 -7.03 11.15
CA SER A 53 -8.76 -7.11 10.14
C SER A 53 -7.72 -8.18 10.49
N THR A 54 -7.45 -9.08 9.54
CA THR A 54 -6.52 -10.20 9.71
C THR A 54 -5.84 -10.57 8.41
N VAL A 55 -4.86 -11.49 8.49
CA VAL A 55 -4.10 -12.00 7.34
C VAL A 55 -4.24 -13.51 7.31
N TRP A 56 -4.44 -14.06 6.12
CA TRP A 56 -4.26 -15.48 5.85
C TRP A 56 -3.03 -15.68 4.98
N MET A 57 -2.27 -16.74 5.25
CA MET A 57 -1.07 -17.08 4.49
C MET A 57 -0.93 -18.60 4.33
N GLY A 58 -0.34 -19.03 3.23
CA GLY A 58 -0.09 -20.43 2.93
C GLY A 58 1.00 -20.61 1.87
N SER A 59 1.37 -21.86 1.62
CA SER A 59 2.32 -22.23 0.56
C SER A 59 1.67 -22.33 -0.82
N SER A 60 0.33 -22.31 -0.88
CA SER A 60 -0.49 -22.29 -2.10
C SER A 60 -1.80 -21.54 -1.84
N GLU A 61 -2.51 -21.18 -2.90
CA GLU A 61 -3.83 -20.50 -2.84
C GLU A 61 -4.88 -21.30 -2.05
N ASP A 62 -4.83 -22.64 -2.13
CA ASP A 62 -5.78 -23.53 -1.45
C ASP A 62 -5.45 -23.82 0.03
N THR A 63 -4.28 -23.38 0.51
CA THR A 63 -3.77 -23.73 1.84
C THR A 63 -3.68 -22.55 2.80
N LEU A 64 -4.33 -21.43 2.46
CA LEU A 64 -4.34 -20.22 3.27
C LEU A 64 -4.94 -20.48 4.66
N LYS A 65 -4.16 -20.21 5.70
CA LYS A 65 -4.57 -20.29 7.10
C LYS A 65 -4.41 -18.94 7.76
N LEU A 66 -5.26 -18.68 8.76
CA LEU A 66 -5.15 -17.48 9.58
C LEU A 66 -3.74 -17.40 10.19
N VAL A 67 -3.08 -16.26 10.01
CA VAL A 67 -1.76 -16.00 10.58
C VAL A 67 -1.95 -15.49 12.00
N ASN A 68 -1.18 -16.01 12.94
CA ASN A 68 -1.13 -15.47 14.31
C ASN A 68 -0.23 -14.22 14.36
N ALA A 69 -0.64 -13.15 13.67
CA ALA A 69 0.00 -11.85 13.67
C ALA A 69 -0.98 -10.80 14.17
N SER A 70 -0.55 -9.96 15.10
CA SER A 70 -1.33 -8.81 15.52
C SER A 70 -1.42 -7.82 14.37
N VAL A 71 -2.64 -7.38 14.04
CA VAL A 71 -2.87 -6.29 13.09
C VAL A 71 -3.01 -5.00 13.87
N THR A 72 -2.17 -4.02 13.56
CA THR A 72 -2.34 -2.65 14.05
C THR A 72 -3.14 -1.86 13.02
N SER A 73 -4.12 -1.09 13.49
CA SER A 73 -4.97 -0.24 12.65
C SER A 73 -4.83 1.21 13.11
N VAL A 74 -4.50 2.11 12.20
CA VAL A 74 -4.32 3.53 12.48
C VAL A 74 -5.08 4.35 11.45
N SER A 75 -5.89 5.30 11.93
CA SER A 75 -6.53 6.32 11.11
C SER A 75 -5.89 7.65 11.49
N TYR A 76 -5.26 8.34 10.55
CA TYR A 76 -4.70 9.68 10.79
C TYR A 76 -5.58 10.78 10.21
N TYR A 77 -6.58 10.43 9.40
CA TYR A 77 -7.43 11.39 8.72
C TYR A 77 -8.90 10.97 8.76
N ARG A 78 -9.77 11.98 8.91
CA ARG A 78 -11.22 11.84 8.89
C ARG A 78 -11.83 13.15 8.39
N ASP A 79 -12.70 13.06 7.39
CA ASP A 79 -13.51 14.19 6.93
C ASP A 79 -14.96 13.74 6.70
N GLY A 80 -15.88 14.26 7.51
CA GLY A 80 -17.28 13.81 7.52
C GLY A 80 -17.40 12.28 7.64
N PRO A 81 -18.03 11.59 6.65
CA PRO A 81 -18.12 10.13 6.63
C PRO A 81 -16.85 9.44 6.11
N TYR A 82 -15.91 10.15 5.49
CA TYR A 82 -14.69 9.56 4.97
C TYR A 82 -13.71 9.25 6.09
N ARG A 83 -13.18 8.02 6.10
CA ARG A 83 -12.18 7.59 7.07
C ARG A 83 -11.16 6.63 6.47
N LEU A 84 -9.94 7.10 6.27
CA LEU A 84 -8.85 6.27 5.77
C LEU A 84 -8.16 5.54 6.92
N THR A 85 -8.40 4.23 7.05
CA THR A 85 -7.78 3.37 8.06
C THR A 85 -6.69 2.52 7.42
N HIS A 86 -5.46 2.64 7.93
CA HIS A 86 -4.32 1.84 7.52
C HIS A 86 -4.15 0.67 8.47
N HIS A 87 -3.95 -0.51 7.93
CA HIS A 87 -3.73 -1.75 8.65
C HIS A 87 -2.35 -2.29 8.36
N HIS A 88 -1.65 -2.77 9.38
CA HIS A 88 -0.33 -3.36 9.26
C HIS A 88 -0.24 -4.66 10.04
N ALA A 89 0.29 -5.70 9.40
CA ALA A 89 0.50 -7.00 10.00
C ALA A 89 1.94 -7.46 9.77
N THR A 90 2.74 -7.53 10.84
CA THR A 90 4.09 -8.07 10.79
C THR A 90 4.06 -9.57 11.08
N ILE A 91 4.53 -10.35 10.12
CA ILE A 91 4.46 -11.82 10.10
C ILE A 91 5.87 -12.38 10.29
N PRO A 92 6.21 -12.92 11.47
CA PRO A 92 7.51 -13.51 11.74
C PRO A 92 7.56 -15.00 11.37
N GLY A 93 8.77 -15.58 11.42
CA GLY A 93 8.98 -17.02 11.30
C GLY A 93 8.83 -17.56 9.88
N LEU A 94 8.99 -16.70 8.86
CA LEU A 94 8.97 -17.12 7.47
C LEU A 94 10.28 -17.81 7.07
N THR A 95 10.21 -18.67 6.07
CA THR A 95 11.39 -19.28 5.47
C THR A 95 11.98 -18.31 4.44
N PRO A 96 13.30 -18.02 4.46
CA PRO A 96 13.94 -17.21 3.42
C PRO A 96 13.76 -17.79 2.02
N ARG A 97 13.78 -16.92 1.00
CA ARG A 97 13.64 -17.25 -0.43
C ARG A 97 12.49 -18.21 -0.73
N THR A 98 11.34 -18.00 -0.10
CA THR A 98 10.16 -18.86 -0.22
C THR A 98 8.96 -18.04 -0.69
N LYS A 99 8.21 -18.59 -1.66
CA LYS A 99 6.96 -18.00 -2.14
C LYS A 99 5.84 -18.29 -1.16
N TYR A 100 5.13 -17.25 -0.75
CA TYR A 100 3.93 -17.35 0.06
C TYR A 100 2.74 -16.72 -0.65
N PHE A 101 1.58 -17.35 -0.51
CA PHE A 101 0.31 -16.79 -0.95
C PHE A 101 -0.39 -16.20 0.26
N TYR A 102 -1.10 -15.09 0.07
CA TYR A 102 -1.76 -14.38 1.15
C TYR A 102 -3.03 -13.67 0.70
N LYS A 103 -3.88 -13.37 1.68
CA LYS A 103 -4.98 -12.41 1.55
C LYS A 103 -5.18 -11.69 2.88
N VAL A 104 -5.83 -10.53 2.85
CA VAL A 104 -6.09 -9.68 4.03
C VAL A 104 -7.56 -9.28 4.09
N GLY A 105 -8.00 -8.74 5.22
CA GLY A 105 -9.34 -8.16 5.38
C GLY A 105 -10.11 -8.70 6.58
N SER A 106 -11.43 -8.57 6.54
CA SER A 106 -12.31 -8.94 7.67
C SER A 106 -12.33 -10.45 7.93
N LYS A 107 -12.10 -10.84 9.19
CA LYS A 107 -12.21 -12.22 9.64
C LYS A 107 -13.64 -12.77 9.54
N ALA A 108 -14.65 -11.95 9.84
CA ALA A 108 -16.05 -12.35 9.91
C ALA A 108 -16.79 -12.23 8.57
N LYS A 109 -16.33 -11.38 7.65
CA LYS A 109 -17.02 -11.05 6.39
C LYS A 109 -16.14 -11.35 5.19
N THR A 110 -16.44 -12.45 4.50
CA THR A 110 -15.68 -12.91 3.33
C THR A 110 -15.73 -11.95 2.14
N GLU A 111 -16.81 -11.17 2.01
CA GLU A 111 -16.98 -10.13 0.99
C GLU A 111 -16.05 -8.93 1.19
N TYR A 112 -15.42 -8.80 2.38
CA TYR A 112 -14.45 -7.75 2.73
C TYR A 112 -13.04 -8.34 2.90
N GLN A 113 -12.75 -9.44 2.18
CA GLN A 113 -11.42 -10.02 2.08
C GLN A 113 -10.86 -9.74 0.68
N SER A 114 -9.58 -9.42 0.60
CA SER A 114 -8.90 -9.21 -0.68
C SER A 114 -8.88 -10.47 -1.53
N ASP A 115 -8.65 -10.28 -2.82
CA ASP A 115 -8.15 -11.34 -3.69
C ASP A 115 -6.84 -11.93 -3.14
N ILE A 116 -6.54 -13.15 -3.56
CA ILE A 116 -5.29 -13.82 -3.18
C ILE A 116 -4.16 -13.24 -4.02
N SER A 117 -3.08 -12.85 -3.34
CA SER A 117 -1.83 -12.43 -3.96
C SER A 117 -0.67 -13.29 -3.45
N SER A 118 0.55 -13.06 -3.96
CA SER A 118 1.73 -13.79 -3.52
C SER A 118 2.98 -12.93 -3.56
N PHE A 119 3.93 -13.25 -2.68
CA PHE A 119 5.25 -12.62 -2.65
C PHE A 119 6.34 -13.65 -2.40
N MET A 120 7.59 -13.25 -2.63
CA MET A 120 8.79 -14.03 -2.31
C MET A 120 9.50 -13.39 -1.12
N THR A 121 9.82 -14.16 -0.07
CA THR A 121 10.63 -13.65 1.05
C THR A 121 12.06 -13.34 0.62
N ALA A 122 12.73 -12.47 1.37
CA ALA A 122 14.12 -12.10 1.12
C ALA A 122 15.04 -13.32 1.05
N ARG A 123 16.12 -13.18 0.29
CA ARG A 123 17.22 -14.14 0.28
C ARG A 123 17.95 -14.10 1.62
N PRO A 124 18.44 -15.25 2.13
CA PRO A 124 19.32 -15.26 3.29
C PRO A 124 20.68 -14.63 2.91
N PRO A 125 21.45 -14.06 3.86
CA PRO A 125 22.75 -13.45 3.57
C PRO A 125 23.80 -14.41 3.01
N THR A 126 23.56 -15.73 3.11
CA THR A 126 24.41 -16.79 2.57
C THR A 126 24.09 -17.15 1.12
N ASP A 127 23.04 -16.59 0.53
CA ASP A 127 22.70 -16.79 -0.89
C ASP A 127 23.59 -15.91 -1.77
N ASN A 128 24.44 -16.54 -2.58
CA ASN A 128 25.38 -15.86 -3.49
C ASN A 128 24.83 -15.74 -4.93
N SER A 129 23.55 -16.04 -5.16
CA SER A 129 22.94 -15.83 -6.47
C SER A 129 22.65 -14.34 -6.72
N THR A 130 22.40 -13.99 -7.98
CA THR A 130 22.12 -12.61 -8.37
C THR A 130 20.94 -12.03 -7.60
N PHE A 131 21.13 -10.83 -7.05
CA PHE A 131 20.12 -10.03 -6.38
C PHE A 131 19.76 -8.83 -7.24
N ASN A 132 18.51 -8.76 -7.70
CA ASN A 132 18.05 -7.69 -8.60
C ASN A 132 17.26 -6.64 -7.81
N VAL A 133 17.67 -5.38 -7.90
CA VAL A 133 17.01 -4.26 -7.21
C VAL A 133 16.62 -3.20 -8.22
N VAL A 134 15.41 -2.68 -8.08
CA VAL A 134 14.99 -1.44 -8.74
C VAL A 134 15.09 -0.29 -7.75
N ILE A 135 15.77 0.78 -8.14
CA ILE A 135 16.00 1.96 -7.30
C ILE A 135 15.56 3.20 -8.08
N TYR A 136 14.73 4.03 -7.44
CA TYR A 136 14.30 5.32 -7.98
C TYR A 136 13.90 6.27 -6.85
N GLY A 137 13.77 7.56 -7.15
CA GLY A 137 13.26 8.62 -6.28
C GLY A 137 12.28 9.48 -7.06
N ASP A 138 11.64 10.43 -6.37
CA ASP A 138 10.98 11.57 -7.01
C ASP A 138 9.89 11.13 -8.01
N LEU A 139 9.08 10.14 -7.63
CA LEU A 139 8.19 9.52 -8.60
C LEU A 139 6.96 10.40 -8.90
N GLY A 140 6.20 10.78 -7.87
CA GLY A 140 4.91 11.46 -8.03
C GLY A 140 3.90 10.69 -8.87
N ASP A 141 2.75 11.30 -9.15
CA ASP A 141 1.65 10.69 -9.94
C ASP A 141 1.32 11.46 -11.25
N GLY A 142 2.27 12.29 -11.67
CA GLY A 142 2.16 13.20 -12.80
C GLY A 142 2.41 12.55 -14.16
N LYS A 143 2.32 13.35 -15.23
CA LYS A 143 2.47 12.87 -16.62
C LYS A 143 3.81 12.19 -16.90
N ASN A 144 4.88 12.69 -16.28
CA ASN A 144 6.23 12.15 -16.46
C ASN A 144 6.42 10.80 -15.75
N SER A 145 5.56 10.48 -14.78
CA SER A 145 5.61 9.25 -13.97
C SER A 145 4.92 8.08 -14.67
N ILE A 146 4.05 8.34 -15.66
CA ILE A 146 3.20 7.34 -16.32
C ILE A 146 4.01 6.17 -16.88
N ASP A 147 5.06 6.45 -17.65
CA ASP A 147 5.86 5.40 -18.28
C ASP A 147 6.62 4.58 -17.24
N THR A 148 7.18 5.23 -16.22
CA THR A 148 7.86 4.56 -15.11
C THR A 148 6.90 3.64 -14.36
N ILE A 149 5.72 4.14 -13.95
CA ILE A 149 4.68 3.35 -13.28
C ILE A 149 4.25 2.16 -14.14
N ALA A 150 4.06 2.38 -15.45
CA ALA A 150 3.69 1.32 -16.38
C ALA A 150 4.78 0.24 -16.53
N GLN A 151 6.06 0.59 -16.44
CA GLN A 151 7.15 -0.40 -16.42
C GLN A 151 7.20 -1.14 -15.08
N MET A 152 7.05 -0.43 -13.96
CA MET A 152 7.04 -1.04 -12.63
C MET A 152 5.93 -2.08 -12.48
N ASN A 153 4.73 -1.78 -12.96
CA ASN A 153 3.58 -2.70 -12.88
C ASN A 153 3.68 -3.94 -13.77
N LYS A 154 4.72 -4.06 -14.61
CA LYS A 154 5.01 -5.29 -15.35
C LYS A 154 5.93 -6.23 -14.59
N LEU A 155 6.59 -5.75 -13.54
CA LEU A 155 7.55 -6.53 -12.77
C LEU A 155 6.84 -7.51 -11.84
N THR A 156 7.50 -8.64 -11.60
CA THR A 156 7.10 -9.67 -10.66
C THR A 156 8.25 -10.02 -9.71
N SER A 157 7.95 -10.79 -8.66
CA SER A 157 8.98 -11.32 -7.75
C SER A 157 10.00 -12.26 -8.40
N ASN A 158 9.81 -12.62 -9.69
CA ASN A 158 10.78 -13.36 -10.48
C ASN A 158 11.80 -12.44 -11.17
N ASP A 159 11.42 -11.19 -11.44
CA ASP A 159 12.24 -10.21 -12.16
C ASP A 159 13.14 -9.43 -11.18
N VAL A 160 12.57 -9.05 -10.04
CA VAL A 160 13.19 -8.19 -9.04
C VAL A 160 12.97 -8.74 -7.63
N ASP A 161 14.00 -8.61 -6.78
CA ASP A 161 13.95 -9.05 -5.39
C ASP A 161 13.49 -7.92 -4.45
N LEU A 162 13.68 -6.66 -4.85
CA LEU A 162 13.38 -5.48 -4.05
C LEU A 162 13.13 -4.26 -4.94
N ILE A 163 12.17 -3.43 -4.53
CA ILE A 163 12.05 -2.04 -4.99
C ILE A 163 12.43 -1.12 -3.83
N TYR A 164 13.35 -0.20 -4.06
CA TYR A 164 13.80 0.78 -3.08
C TYR A 164 13.56 2.21 -3.59
N HIS A 165 12.57 2.88 -2.99
CA HIS A 165 12.17 4.23 -3.34
C HIS A 165 12.88 5.23 -2.40
N LEU A 166 13.65 6.15 -2.97
CA LEU A 166 14.56 7.05 -2.25
C LEU A 166 13.89 8.31 -1.67
N GLY A 167 12.56 8.33 -1.53
CA GLY A 167 11.79 9.47 -1.03
C GLY A 167 11.16 10.31 -2.13
N ASP A 168 10.41 11.33 -1.74
CA ASP A 168 9.57 12.16 -2.58
C ASP A 168 8.57 11.30 -3.38
N ILE A 169 7.66 10.71 -2.58
CA ILE A 169 6.86 9.57 -2.96
C ILE A 169 5.77 9.99 -3.94
N SER A 170 4.85 10.81 -3.46
CA SER A 170 3.62 11.18 -4.18
C SER A 170 3.58 12.64 -4.60
N TYR A 171 4.38 13.52 -3.96
CA TYR A 171 4.25 14.98 -4.07
C TYR A 171 2.84 15.48 -3.71
N ALA A 172 2.14 14.79 -2.80
CA ALA A 172 0.80 15.20 -2.38
C ALA A 172 0.77 16.56 -1.66
N ASP A 173 1.91 17.02 -1.11
CA ASP A 173 2.07 18.34 -0.51
C ASP A 173 2.11 19.50 -1.54
N ASP A 174 2.53 19.23 -2.78
CA ASP A 174 2.53 20.22 -3.86
C ASP A 174 1.13 20.73 -4.20
N ASP A 175 0.08 19.97 -3.85
CA ASP A 175 -1.31 20.36 -4.10
C ASP A 175 -1.75 21.59 -3.28
N TYR A 176 -0.93 22.02 -2.30
CA TYR A 176 -1.13 23.28 -1.58
C TYR A 176 -0.74 24.52 -2.40
N LEU A 177 -0.03 24.37 -3.53
CA LEU A 177 0.51 25.49 -4.32
C LEU A 177 -0.53 26.18 -5.23
N ALA A 178 -1.73 25.61 -5.39
CA ALA A 178 -2.83 26.29 -6.07
C ALA A 178 -3.80 26.93 -5.05
N ILE A 179 -4.02 28.25 -5.20
CA ILE A 179 -4.93 29.05 -4.34
C ILE A 179 -6.36 28.47 -4.27
N SER A 180 -6.79 27.72 -5.30
CA SER A 180 -8.10 27.04 -5.35
C SER A 180 -8.18 25.73 -4.55
N GLN A 181 -7.05 25.19 -4.07
CA GLN A 181 -6.96 23.87 -3.43
C GLN A 181 -6.64 23.96 -1.92
N ALA A 182 -6.29 25.15 -1.41
CA ALA A 182 -6.03 25.41 0.01
C ALA A 182 -7.22 25.15 0.97
N THR A 183 -8.39 24.78 0.45
CA THR A 183 -9.62 24.51 1.23
C THR A 183 -10.23 23.12 0.96
N GLY A 184 -9.54 22.24 0.21
CA GLY A 184 -10.08 20.95 -0.24
C GLY A 184 -9.21 19.72 0.04
N PHE A 185 -9.82 18.56 -0.22
CA PHE A 185 -9.40 17.16 0.02
C PHE A 185 -8.24 16.67 -0.89
N PHE A 186 -7.30 17.55 -1.17
CA PHE A 186 -6.41 17.44 -2.32
C PHE A 186 -5.19 16.54 -2.06
N TYR A 187 -4.61 16.62 -0.85
CA TYR A 187 -3.51 15.75 -0.43
C TYR A 187 -3.88 14.26 -0.48
N GLU A 188 -4.99 13.88 0.17
CA GLU A 188 -5.44 12.49 0.24
C GLU A 188 -5.81 11.95 -1.14
N GLU A 189 -6.35 12.77 -2.04
CA GLU A 189 -6.62 12.38 -3.42
C GLU A 189 -5.34 12.01 -4.18
N VAL A 190 -4.32 12.87 -4.13
CA VAL A 190 -3.03 12.64 -4.80
C VAL A 190 -2.33 11.42 -4.20
N TYR A 191 -2.28 11.32 -2.86
CA TYR A 191 -1.71 10.16 -2.19
C TYR A 191 -2.42 8.85 -2.57
N ASN A 192 -3.75 8.83 -2.51
CA ASN A 192 -4.54 7.65 -2.87
C ASN A 192 -4.38 7.29 -4.35
N LYS A 193 -4.32 8.28 -5.25
CA LYS A 193 -4.09 8.06 -6.69
C LYS A 193 -2.72 7.43 -6.92
N TRP A 194 -1.68 7.92 -6.23
CA TRP A 194 -0.34 7.34 -6.28
C TRP A 194 -0.32 5.90 -5.77
N MET A 195 -0.84 5.65 -4.56
CA MET A 195 -0.91 4.30 -3.95
C MET A 195 -1.64 3.32 -4.87
N ASN A 196 -2.78 3.74 -5.44
CA ASN A 196 -3.55 2.92 -6.37
C ASN A 196 -2.81 2.63 -7.68
N SER A 197 -1.97 3.55 -8.16
CA SER A 197 -1.21 3.38 -9.40
C SER A 197 -0.11 2.31 -9.29
N LEU A 198 0.44 2.09 -8.09
CA LEU A 198 1.50 1.10 -7.83
C LEU A 198 1.03 -0.12 -7.02
N ALA A 199 -0.22 -0.15 -6.57
CA ALA A 199 -0.81 -1.30 -5.88
C ALA A 199 -0.55 -2.66 -6.59
N PRO A 200 -0.60 -2.78 -7.94
CA PRO A 200 -0.30 -4.04 -8.60
C PRO A 200 1.10 -4.56 -8.28
N VAL A 201 2.14 -3.71 -8.37
CA VAL A 201 3.52 -4.11 -8.09
C VAL A 201 3.80 -4.24 -6.59
N MET A 202 3.28 -3.32 -5.78
CA MET A 202 3.52 -3.29 -4.32
C MET A 202 2.89 -4.48 -3.59
N SER A 203 1.82 -5.06 -4.13
CA SER A 203 1.16 -6.23 -3.55
C SER A 203 1.89 -7.54 -3.83
N VAL A 204 2.91 -7.55 -4.68
CA VAL A 204 3.65 -8.78 -5.08
C VAL A 204 5.17 -8.68 -4.89
N ILE A 205 5.72 -7.47 -4.92
CA ILE A 205 7.14 -7.18 -4.70
C ILE A 205 7.28 -6.28 -3.49
N LEU A 206 8.32 -6.52 -2.71
CA LEU A 206 8.62 -5.71 -1.55
C LEU A 206 9.06 -4.31 -1.94
N TYR A 207 8.51 -3.34 -1.23
CA TYR A 207 8.63 -1.94 -1.53
C TYR A 207 9.12 -1.20 -0.28
N MET A 208 10.40 -0.84 -0.29
CA MET A 208 11.03 -0.10 0.81
C MET A 208 11.12 1.37 0.44
N VAL A 209 10.87 2.25 1.38
CA VAL A 209 10.86 3.70 1.17
C VAL A 209 11.86 4.40 2.10
N LEU A 210 12.46 5.48 1.61
CA LEU A 210 13.02 6.54 2.43
C LEU A 210 12.04 7.71 2.49
N VAL A 211 12.28 8.61 3.44
CA VAL A 211 11.52 9.86 3.59
C VAL A 211 12.26 10.96 2.85
N GLY A 212 11.58 11.62 1.90
CA GLY A 212 12.08 12.81 1.22
C GLY A 212 11.60 14.11 1.88
N ASN A 213 11.89 15.26 1.27
CA ASN A 213 11.39 16.53 1.79
C ASN A 213 9.88 16.70 1.54
N HIS A 214 9.32 16.07 0.50
CA HIS A 214 7.88 16.10 0.20
C HIS A 214 7.05 15.21 1.15
N GLU A 215 7.71 14.38 1.99
CA GLU A 215 7.07 13.68 3.10
C GLU A 215 7.18 14.42 4.45
N ALA A 216 8.04 15.44 4.52
CA ALA A 216 8.22 16.29 5.70
C ALA A 216 7.14 17.40 5.75
N GLU A 217 5.88 16.98 5.64
CA GLU A 217 4.79 17.91 5.40
C GLU A 217 4.52 18.85 6.60
N CYS A 218 4.56 20.16 6.33
CA CYS A 218 4.42 21.22 7.32
C CYS A 218 3.12 22.03 7.21
N HIS A 219 2.29 21.77 6.20
CA HIS A 219 1.10 22.56 5.85
C HIS A 219 -0.23 21.77 5.89
N SER A 220 -0.21 20.46 6.17
CA SER A 220 -1.44 19.65 6.27
C SER A 220 -2.34 20.16 7.43
N PRO A 221 -3.65 20.37 7.17
CA PRO A 221 -4.59 20.91 8.16
C PRO A 221 -4.81 19.98 9.38
N ILE A 222 -4.33 18.73 9.33
CA ILE A 222 -4.47 17.73 10.40
C ILE A 222 -3.68 18.12 11.67
N ARG A 223 -2.68 19.01 11.56
CA ARG A 223 -1.87 19.41 12.73
C ARG A 223 -2.64 20.18 13.81
N TYR A 224 -3.85 20.66 13.52
CA TYR A 224 -4.68 21.40 14.49
C TYR A 224 -5.64 20.52 15.29
N GLN A 225 -5.58 19.19 15.17
CA GLN A 225 -6.51 18.26 15.85
C GLN A 225 -5.82 17.19 16.73
N LEU A 226 -4.52 17.32 17.01
CA LEU A 226 -3.82 16.51 18.02
C LEU A 226 -3.49 17.32 19.27
#